data_AF-A0A525J046-F1
#
_entry.id   AF-A0A525J046-F1
#
_cell.length_a   1.000
_cell.length_b   1.000
_cell.length_c   1.000
_cell.angle_alpha   90.00
_cell.angle_beta   90.00
_cell.angle_gamma   90.00
#
_symmetry.space_group_name_H-M   'P 1'
#
loop_
_entity.id
_entity.type
_entity.pdbx_description
1 polymer ?
#
loop_
_entity_poly.entity_id
_entity_poly.type
_entity_poly.pdbx_seq_one_letter_code
_entity_poly.pdbx_strand_id
1 'polypeptide(L)' 'MIKPKRSAEQQVADEDDRKALNPNAAKQKISDGQAGPEFQENRERLKAERLAREAGLKAKGK' A
#
# COMPACT_ATOMS: atom_id res chain seq x y z
N MET A 1 25.03 -17.55 -19.12
CA MET A 1 24.46 -16.32 -19.73
C MET A 1 23.72 -15.55 -18.66
N ILE A 2 24.25 -14.40 -18.23
CA ILE A 2 23.57 -13.52 -17.27
C ILE A 2 22.67 -12.61 -18.09
N LYS A 3 21.34 -12.72 -17.89
CA LYS A 3 20.39 -11.83 -18.57
C LYS A 3 20.67 -10.39 -18.09
N PRO A 4 20.77 -9.40 -19.00
CA PRO A 4 20.99 -8.01 -18.60
C PRO A 4 19.87 -7.53 -17.68
N LYS A 5 20.22 -6.69 -16.70
CA LYS A 5 19.24 -6.06 -15.80
C LYS A 5 18.34 -5.14 -16.63
N ARG A 6 17.01 -5.23 -16.42
CA ARG A 6 16.03 -4.39 -17.13
C ARG A 6 16.28 -2.90 -16.83
N SER A 7 16.06 -2.04 -17.83
CA SER A 7 16.04 -0.58 -17.63
C SER A 7 14.88 -0.18 -16.72
N ALA A 8 14.98 0.96 -16.04
CA ALA A 8 13.90 1.52 -15.22
C ALA A 8 12.60 1.70 -16.03
N GLU A 9 12.71 2.11 -17.29
CA GLU A 9 11.58 2.28 -18.21
C GLU A 9 10.89 0.94 -18.51
N GLN A 10 11.68 -0.13 -18.68
CA GLN A 10 11.15 -1.47 -18.89
C GLN A 10 10.52 -2.05 -17.62
N GLN A 11 11.03 -1.69 -16.44
CA GLN A 11 10.42 -2.10 -15.17
C GLN A 11 9.07 -1.41 -14.94
N VAL A 12 8.92 -0.16 -15.33
CA VAL A 12 7.63 0.57 -15.23
C VAL A 12 6.62 -0.03 -16.21
N ALA A 13 7.01 -0.25 -17.47
CA ALA A 13 6.12 -0.87 -18.46
C ALA A 13 5.69 -2.29 -18.04
N ASP A 14 6.63 -3.13 -17.57
CA ASP A 14 6.33 -4.48 -17.07
C ASP A 14 5.37 -4.45 -15.86
N GLU A 15 5.45 -3.42 -15.01
CA GLU A 15 4.58 -3.27 -13.84
C GLU A 15 3.18 -2.79 -14.22
N ASP A 16 3.07 -1.92 -15.23
CA ASP A 16 1.78 -1.46 -15.76
C ASP A 16 1.05 -2.58 -16.52
N ASP A 17 1.78 -3.38 -17.32
CA ASP A 17 1.24 -4.57 -17.97
C ASP A 17 0.81 -5.63 -16.95
N ARG A 18 1.60 -5.82 -15.88
CA ARG A 18 1.25 -6.72 -14.77
C ARG A 18 -0.01 -6.27 -14.04
N LYS A 19 -0.19 -4.96 -13.83
CA LYS A 19 -1.42 -4.40 -13.22
C LYS A 19 -2.63 -4.58 -14.15
N ALA A 20 -2.45 -4.39 -15.45
CA ALA A 20 -3.51 -4.57 -16.43
C ALA A 20 -4.00 -6.03 -16.50
N LEU A 21 -3.10 -7.01 -16.31
CA LEU A 21 -3.44 -8.44 -16.33
C LEU A 21 -4.08 -8.97 -15.04
N ASN A 22 -4.04 -8.22 -13.94
CA ASN A 22 -4.51 -8.69 -12.65
C ASN A 22 -5.80 -7.96 -12.23
N PRO A 23 -6.99 -8.59 -12.36
CA PRO A 23 -8.25 -8.00 -11.93
C PRO A 23 -8.31 -7.73 -10.41
N ASN A 24 -7.38 -8.28 -9.61
CA ASN A 24 -7.23 -7.98 -8.18
C ASN A 24 -6.19 -6.87 -7.90
N ALA A 25 -5.34 -6.50 -8.87
CA ALA A 25 -4.39 -5.38 -8.73
C ALA A 25 -5.08 -4.01 -8.84
N ALA A 26 -6.24 -3.97 -9.51
CA ALA A 26 -7.30 -3.05 -9.16
C ALA A 26 -7.83 -3.47 -7.79
N LYS A 27 -7.08 -3.10 -6.73
CA LYS A 27 -7.36 -3.29 -5.30
C LYS A 27 -8.82 -3.67 -5.14
N GLN A 28 -9.12 -4.89 -4.69
CA GLN A 28 -10.37 -5.15 -3.99
C GLN A 28 -10.37 -4.16 -2.81
N LYS A 29 -10.81 -2.93 -3.06
CA LYS A 29 -11.23 -1.99 -2.05
C LYS A 29 -12.41 -2.74 -1.47
N ILE A 30 -12.19 -3.39 -0.34
CA ILE A 30 -13.27 -3.73 0.56
C ILE A 30 -14.01 -2.40 0.68
N SER A 31 -15.20 -2.33 0.09
CA SER A 31 -16.00 -1.11 0.15
C SER A 31 -16.08 -0.74 1.61
N ASP A 32 -15.88 0.54 1.97
CA ASP A 32 -15.91 0.97 3.37
C ASP A 32 -17.25 0.58 4.06
N GLY A 33 -18.28 0.20 3.28
CA GLY A 33 -19.57 -0.36 3.74
C GLY A 33 -19.68 -1.89 3.82
N GLN A 34 -18.68 -2.68 3.41
CA GLN A 34 -18.62 -4.13 3.68
C GLN A 34 -17.96 -4.46 5.03
N ALA A 35 -17.24 -3.50 5.59
CA ALA A 35 -16.63 -3.63 6.89
C ALA A 35 -17.66 -3.34 7.98
N GLY A 36 -17.83 -4.26 8.92
CA GLY A 36 -18.70 -4.07 10.08
C GLY A 36 -18.28 -2.86 10.93
N PRO A 37 -19.16 -2.33 11.77
CA PRO A 37 -18.90 -1.13 12.59
C PRO A 37 -17.64 -1.27 13.46
N GLU A 38 -17.37 -2.47 13.99
CA GLU A 38 -16.18 -2.78 14.78
C GLU A 38 -14.85 -2.62 14.00
N PHE A 39 -14.88 -2.81 12.69
CA PHE A 39 -13.70 -2.64 11.84
C PHE A 39 -13.38 -1.16 11.61
N GLN A 40 -14.42 -0.32 11.53
CA GLN A 40 -14.24 1.13 11.35
C GLN A 40 -13.61 1.75 12.61
N GLU A 41 -14.12 1.41 13.79
CA GLU A 41 -13.57 1.88 15.07
C GLU A 41 -12.10 1.41 15.26
N ASN A 42 -11.82 0.13 14.98
CA ASN A 42 -10.46 -0.40 15.04
C ASN A 42 -9.52 0.29 14.06
N ARG A 43 -9.99 0.59 12.84
CA ARG A 43 -9.20 1.30 11.84
C ARG A 43 -8.85 2.71 12.29
N GLU A 44 -9.79 3.44 12.89
CA GLU A 44 -9.54 4.79 13.42
C GLU A 44 -8.52 4.76 14.54
N ARG A 45 -8.67 3.83 15.50
CA ARG A 45 -7.71 3.63 16.58
C ARG A 45 -6.31 3.32 16.05
N LEU A 46 -6.18 2.37 15.12
CA LEU A 46 -4.90 2.00 14.51
C LEU A 46 -4.27 3.16 13.74
N LYS A 47 -5.08 3.97 13.06
CA LYS A 47 -4.61 5.16 12.34
C LYS A 47 -4.06 6.22 13.31
N ALA A 48 -4.75 6.45 14.43
CA ALA A 48 -4.30 7.37 15.48
C ALA A 48 -2.98 6.90 16.12
N GLU A 49 -2.87 5.61 16.42
CA GLU A 49 -1.64 5.01 16.97
C GLU A 49 -0.47 5.13 15.99
N ARG A 50 -0.69 4.83 14.71
CA ARG A 50 0.33 5.03 13.66
C ARG A 50 0.79 6.49 13.63
N LEU A 51 -0.14 7.44 13.66
CA LEU A 51 0.20 8.87 13.59
C LEU A 51 1.02 9.31 14.82
N ALA A 52 0.63 8.86 16.02
CA ALA A 52 1.37 9.14 17.25
C ALA A 52 2.79 8.55 17.22
N ARG A 53 2.92 7.32 16.71
CA ARG A 53 4.22 6.65 16.52
C ARG A 53 5.08 7.38 15.50
N GLU A 54 4.52 7.77 14.36
CA GLU A 54 5.25 8.53 13.34
C GLU A 54 5.70 9.89 13.89
N ALA A 55 4.83 10.61 14.61
CA ALA A 55 5.19 11.87 15.27
C ALA A 55 6.31 11.66 16.30
N GLY A 56 6.23 10.60 17.11
CA GLY A 56 7.27 10.25 18.09
C GLY A 56 8.60 9.88 17.43
N LEU A 57 8.59 9.12 16.33
CA LEU A 57 9.78 8.78 15.56
C LEU A 57 10.40 9.99 14.86
N LYS A 58 9.58 10.91 14.35
CA LYS A 58 10.03 12.19 13.80
C LYS A 58 10.62 13.11 14.87
N ALA A 59 10.08 13.07 16.09
CA ALA A 59 10.61 13.83 17.23
C ALA A 59 11.91 13.24 17.81
N LYS A 60 12.10 11.91 17.74
CA LYS A 60 13.31 11.20 18.20
C LYS A 60 14.45 11.17 17.17
N GLY A 61 14.23 11.74 15.98
CA GLY A 61 15.17 11.73 14.85
C GLY A 61 15.94 13.04 14.63
N LYS A 62 16.17 13.85 15.67
CA LYS A 62 17.19 14.91 15.66
C LYS A 62 18.38 14.51 16.52
#